data_AF-A0A9R1AKE3-F1
#
_entry.id   AF-A0A9R1AKE3-F1
#
_cell.length_a   1.000
_cell.length_b   1.000
_cell.length_c   1.000
_cell.angle_alpha   90.00
_cell.angle_beta   90.00
_cell.angle_gamma   90.00
#
_symmetry.space_group_name_H-M   'P 1'
#
loop_
_entity.id
_entity.type
_entity.pdbx_description
1 polymer ?
#
loop_
_entity_poly.entity_id
_entity_poly.type
_entity_poly.pdbx_seq_one_letter_code
_entity_poly.pdbx_strand_id
1 'polypeptide(L)'
;MIMAKSNGENPNMSILQRLSTSDLPLVKEYGLPGVIGALLLAIVIPILLSSMFSKKVKKRAVQVDVGGEAGLAMRNSRFSSLIQVPWEGATTMAALFEMASKKYTQHRCLGTRKLISSEFIEAADGRKFEKLHLGEYQWNSYAEAFKRACNFASGLIKMGHQLDSRAAIFSDTRAEWIIAAQGCFRQNLTVVTIYASLGEDALVHSLNETQVSTLICDSKQLKKLPAVSSKLHSLKHVIYIEDEPVEADTLNQLKHLTTLSFNAVEELGKTSHADARLPSSTDTAVIMYTSGSTGLPKGVMITHGNMVATIAAVRTIIPNLGTSDVYLAYLPLAHVFELAAESVMLASGVAIGYGSALTMTDASNKIKKGTKGDVSVLKPTLMISVPAILDRIRDAVFKKGC
;
A
#
# COMPACT_ATOMS: atom_id res chain seq x y z
N MET A 1 67.19 38.88 -51.65
CA MET A 1 68.54 39.45 -51.49
C MET A 1 69.05 39.04 -50.10
N ILE A 2 70.06 38.15 -50.08
CA ILE A 2 71.05 37.86 -49.02
C ILE A 2 70.64 36.95 -47.80
N MET A 3 70.99 35.66 -47.95
CA MET A 3 71.88 34.77 -47.13
C MET A 3 71.90 34.72 -45.57
N ALA A 4 71.59 33.51 -45.05
CA ALA A 4 72.34 32.59 -44.15
C ALA A 4 72.70 32.89 -42.67
N LYS A 5 72.29 32.00 -41.74
CA LYS A 5 73.15 30.94 -41.13
C LYS A 5 72.38 29.89 -40.30
N SER A 6 72.89 28.66 -40.35
CA SER A 6 72.44 27.43 -39.68
C SER A 6 73.04 27.29 -38.26
N ASN A 7 72.27 26.71 -37.33
CA ASN A 7 72.77 25.94 -36.19
C ASN A 7 71.95 24.65 -36.09
N GLY A 8 72.63 23.50 -36.09
CA GLY A 8 72.01 22.18 -36.14
C GLY A 8 71.57 21.65 -34.78
N GLU A 9 70.40 21.01 -34.73
CA GLU A 9 69.96 20.17 -33.61
C GLU A 9 69.51 18.80 -34.14
N ASN A 10 69.88 17.74 -33.41
CA ASN A 10 69.74 16.34 -33.81
C ASN A 10 68.40 15.76 -33.30
N PRO A 11 67.48 15.27 -34.17
CA PRO A 11 66.11 14.96 -33.76
C PRO A 11 65.92 13.66 -32.95
N ASN A 12 66.98 12.87 -32.71
CA ASN A 12 66.89 11.54 -32.07
C ASN A 12 67.18 11.51 -30.56
N MET A 13 67.05 12.63 -29.84
CA MET A 13 67.36 12.67 -28.39
C MET A 13 66.11 12.43 -27.52
N SER A 14 66.20 11.44 -26.60
CA SER A 14 65.10 11.00 -25.72
C SER A 14 64.62 12.08 -24.73
N ILE A 15 63.36 12.01 -24.27
CA ILE A 15 62.75 12.99 -23.34
C ILE A 15 63.57 13.12 -22.03
N LEU A 16 64.14 12.02 -21.54
CA LEU A 16 65.00 12.02 -20.36
C LEU A 16 66.32 12.78 -20.57
N GLN A 17 66.89 12.70 -21.78
CA GLN A 17 68.07 13.48 -22.14
C GLN A 17 67.74 14.97 -22.28
N ARG A 18 66.57 15.32 -22.85
CA ARG A 18 66.09 16.71 -22.95
C ARG A 18 65.84 17.37 -21.59
N LEU A 19 65.40 16.60 -20.59
CA LEU A 19 65.21 17.05 -19.21
C LEU A 19 66.53 17.15 -18.42
N SER A 20 67.58 16.44 -18.83
CA SER A 20 68.92 16.58 -18.23
C SER A 20 69.68 17.80 -18.76
N THR A 21 69.37 18.23 -19.99
CA THR A 21 70.01 19.37 -20.66
C THR A 21 69.23 20.68 -20.50
N SER A 22 68.05 20.67 -19.86
CA SER A 22 67.24 21.86 -19.68
C SER A 22 67.66 22.63 -18.42
N ASP A 23 67.94 23.93 -18.57
CA ASP A 23 68.24 24.89 -17.50
C ASP A 23 67.00 25.23 -16.65
N LEU A 24 66.30 24.20 -16.16
CA LEU A 24 65.19 24.36 -15.23
C LEU A 24 65.74 24.54 -13.81
N PRO A 25 65.43 25.66 -13.11
CA PRO A 25 66.00 25.97 -11.79
C PRO A 25 65.84 24.85 -10.76
N LEU A 26 64.70 24.16 -10.78
CA LEU A 26 64.37 23.04 -9.88
C LEU A 26 65.26 21.80 -10.04
N VAL A 27 65.79 21.53 -11.24
CA VAL A 27 66.65 20.36 -11.49
C VAL A 27 68.07 20.62 -10.95
N LYS A 28 68.54 21.88 -10.99
CA LYS A 28 69.83 22.29 -10.42
C LYS A 28 69.88 22.20 -8.89
N GLU A 29 68.75 22.41 -8.22
CA GLU A 29 68.71 22.47 -6.75
C GLU A 29 68.48 21.10 -6.08
N TYR A 30 67.67 20.22 -6.68
CA TYR A 30 67.26 18.94 -6.07
C TYR A 30 67.68 17.68 -6.86
N GLY A 31 68.29 17.86 -8.04
CA GLY A 31 68.65 16.77 -8.94
C GLY A 31 67.44 16.10 -9.61
N LEU A 32 67.65 15.51 -10.78
CA LEU A 32 66.62 14.80 -11.55
C LEU A 32 65.86 13.72 -10.71
N PRO A 33 66.53 12.92 -9.84
CA PRO A 33 65.83 11.95 -9.00
C PRO A 33 64.90 12.61 -7.95
N GLY A 34 65.29 13.77 -7.41
CA GLY A 34 64.49 14.50 -6.41
C GLY A 34 63.22 15.09 -7.00
N VAL A 35 63.30 15.64 -8.22
CA VAL A 35 62.14 16.15 -8.96
C VAL A 35 61.18 15.03 -9.35
N ILE A 36 61.70 13.88 -9.79
CA ILE A 36 60.89 12.70 -10.12
C ILE A 36 60.21 12.13 -8.86
N GLY A 37 60.93 12.07 -7.72
CA GLY A 37 60.38 11.64 -6.44
C GLY A 37 59.25 12.55 -5.93
N ALA A 38 59.42 13.87 -6.06
CA ALA A 38 58.39 14.84 -5.67
C ALA A 38 57.13 14.74 -6.57
N LEU A 39 57.30 14.56 -7.87
CA LEU A 39 56.19 14.34 -8.82
C LEU A 39 55.46 13.02 -8.54
N LEU A 40 56.19 11.95 -8.24
CA LEU A 40 55.61 10.68 -7.85
C LEU A 40 54.81 10.81 -6.55
N LEU A 41 55.34 11.47 -5.52
CA LEU A 41 54.63 11.71 -4.26
C LEU A 41 53.38 12.58 -4.47
N ALA A 42 53.47 13.63 -5.29
CA ALA A 42 52.35 14.51 -5.61
C ALA A 42 51.23 13.83 -6.40
N ILE A 43 51.49 12.71 -7.09
CA ILE A 43 50.47 11.93 -7.81
C ILE A 43 49.96 10.77 -6.94
N VAL A 44 50.86 10.06 -6.26
CA VAL A 44 50.54 8.87 -5.47
C VAL A 44 49.75 9.22 -4.21
N ILE A 45 50.10 10.32 -3.52
CA ILE A 45 49.41 10.73 -2.29
C ILE A 45 47.94 11.10 -2.55
N PRO A 46 47.58 11.91 -3.56
CA PRO A 46 46.18 12.16 -3.90
C PRO A 46 45.42 10.93 -4.35
N ILE A 47 46.05 9.97 -5.05
CA ILE A 47 45.40 8.72 -5.47
C ILE A 47 45.14 7.81 -4.26
N LEU A 48 46.08 7.71 -3.32
CA LEU A 48 45.89 6.97 -2.08
C LEU A 48 44.84 7.63 -1.17
N LEU A 49 44.85 8.96 -1.05
CA LEU A 49 43.81 9.71 -0.34
C LEU A 49 42.45 9.55 -1.03
N SER A 50 42.37 9.62 -2.35
CA SER A 50 41.17 9.37 -3.15
C SER A 50 40.59 7.97 -2.93
N SER A 51 41.45 6.94 -2.82
CA SER A 51 41.00 5.57 -2.53
C SER A 51 40.49 5.42 -1.09
N MET A 52 41.12 6.10 -0.12
CA MET A 52 40.65 6.14 1.27
C MET A 52 39.35 6.95 1.45
N PHE A 53 39.14 7.98 0.63
CA PHE A 53 37.95 8.84 0.65
C PHE A 53 36.91 8.49 -0.42
N SER A 54 37.07 7.36 -1.12
CA SER A 54 36.04 6.82 -1.99
C SER A 54 34.81 6.53 -1.14
N LYS A 55 33.81 7.43 -1.20
CA LYS A 55 32.49 7.21 -0.61
C LYS A 55 32.06 5.83 -1.06
N LYS A 56 31.98 4.85 -0.14
CA LYS A 56 31.39 3.54 -0.41
C LYS A 56 30.01 3.81 -1.01
N VAL A 57 29.90 3.79 -2.33
CA VAL A 57 28.61 3.86 -3.03
C VAL A 57 27.90 2.61 -2.58
N LYS A 58 26.97 2.77 -1.62
CA LYS A 58 26.21 1.65 -1.08
C LYS A 58 25.43 1.06 -2.25
N LYS A 59 25.92 -0.04 -2.83
CA LYS A 59 25.23 -0.76 -3.91
C LYS A 59 23.85 -1.13 -3.38
N ARG A 60 22.81 -0.46 -3.90
CA ARG A 60 21.40 -0.69 -3.54
C ARG A 60 20.79 -1.81 -4.37
N ALA A 61 21.37 -2.11 -5.52
CA ALA A 61 20.94 -3.21 -6.37
C ALA A 61 21.42 -4.55 -5.79
N VAL A 62 20.50 -5.50 -5.71
CA VAL A 62 20.72 -6.89 -5.33
C VAL A 62 20.25 -7.76 -6.50
N GLN A 63 21.04 -8.77 -6.87
CA GLN A 63 20.61 -9.74 -7.88
C GLN A 63 19.45 -10.57 -7.35
N VAL A 64 18.45 -10.77 -8.19
CA VAL A 64 17.25 -11.57 -7.91
C VAL A 64 16.91 -12.42 -9.12
N ASP A 65 16.22 -13.53 -8.90
CA ASP A 65 15.57 -14.28 -9.97
C ASP A 65 14.15 -13.72 -10.14
N VAL A 66 13.79 -13.32 -11.36
CA VAL A 66 12.47 -12.84 -11.72
C VAL A 66 11.93 -13.75 -12.82
N GLY A 67 11.21 -14.80 -12.44
CA GLY A 67 10.60 -15.71 -13.41
C GLY A 67 11.62 -16.55 -14.19
N GLY A 68 12.76 -16.88 -13.59
CA GLY A 68 13.85 -17.63 -14.21
C GLY A 68 14.91 -16.76 -14.86
N GLU A 69 14.74 -15.43 -14.86
CA GLU A 69 15.70 -14.47 -15.43
C GLU A 69 16.43 -13.68 -14.33
N ALA A 70 17.72 -13.42 -14.54
CA ALA A 70 18.51 -12.60 -13.63
C ALA A 70 18.05 -11.12 -13.70
N GLY A 71 17.42 -10.66 -12.63
CA GLY A 71 16.98 -9.28 -12.43
C GLY A 71 17.77 -8.55 -11.35
N LEU A 72 17.47 -7.26 -11.20
CA LEU A 72 17.98 -6.42 -10.12
C LEU A 72 16.82 -5.86 -9.31
N ALA A 73 16.86 -6.07 -7.99
CA ALA A 73 15.96 -5.45 -7.03
C ALA A 73 16.68 -4.36 -6.23
N MET A 74 15.98 -3.26 -5.97
CA MET A 74 16.51 -2.17 -5.17
C MET A 74 16.18 -2.39 -3.69
N ARG A 75 17.20 -2.47 -2.84
CA ARG A 75 17.05 -2.53 -1.38
C ARG A 75 17.32 -1.19 -0.72
N ASN A 76 16.83 -1.05 0.50
CA ASN A 76 17.24 0.02 1.37
C ASN A 76 18.75 -0.09 1.67
N SER A 77 19.48 1.00 1.44
CA SER A 77 20.93 1.06 1.62
C SER A 77 21.41 0.78 3.07
N ARG A 78 20.50 0.82 4.05
CA ARG A 78 20.79 0.50 5.46
C ARG A 78 20.91 -1.00 5.73
N PHE A 79 20.42 -1.85 4.82
CA PHE A 79 20.39 -3.32 4.98
C PHE A 79 21.32 -3.96 3.96
N SER A 80 21.93 -5.10 4.26
CA SER A 80 22.84 -5.81 3.33
C SER A 80 22.10 -6.68 2.31
N SER A 81 20.90 -7.15 2.66
CA SER A 81 20.04 -8.02 1.85
C SER A 81 18.64 -7.42 1.65
N LEU A 82 17.82 -8.07 0.83
CA LEU A 82 16.40 -7.76 0.72
C LEU A 82 15.67 -8.21 1.98
N ILE A 83 14.87 -7.33 2.55
CA ILE A 83 14.02 -7.65 3.69
C ILE A 83 12.69 -8.16 3.14
N GLN A 84 12.41 -9.43 3.37
CA GLN A 84 11.22 -10.11 2.84
C GLN A 84 10.08 -10.20 3.86
N VAL A 85 10.40 -10.19 5.16
CA VAL A 85 9.40 -10.25 6.23
C VAL A 85 9.66 -9.17 7.29
N PRO A 86 8.62 -8.56 7.87
CA PRO A 86 8.81 -7.55 8.91
C PRO A 86 9.27 -8.14 10.25
N TRP A 87 8.90 -9.40 10.52
CA TRP A 87 9.29 -10.19 11.68
C TRP A 87 9.51 -11.64 11.24
N GLU A 88 10.35 -12.38 11.96
CA GLU A 88 10.53 -13.82 11.74
C GLU A 88 9.19 -14.56 11.89
N GLY A 89 8.88 -15.46 10.94
CA GLY A 89 7.60 -16.18 10.90
C GLY A 89 6.41 -15.41 10.32
N ALA A 90 6.50 -14.10 10.11
CA ALA A 90 5.43 -13.28 9.52
C ALA A 90 5.42 -13.35 7.98
N THR A 91 5.33 -14.56 7.41
CA THR A 91 5.44 -14.80 5.96
C THR A 91 4.16 -14.58 5.18
N THR A 92 3.02 -14.42 5.86
CA THR A 92 1.72 -14.15 5.26
C THR A 92 0.99 -13.00 5.92
N MET A 93 -0.01 -12.45 5.22
CA MET A 93 -0.84 -11.35 5.73
C MET A 93 -1.55 -11.71 7.03
N ALA A 94 -2.08 -12.94 7.12
CA ALA A 94 -2.73 -13.45 8.33
C ALA A 94 -1.76 -13.59 9.51
N ALA A 95 -0.58 -14.18 9.27
CA ALA A 95 0.46 -14.32 10.30
C ALA A 95 0.97 -12.96 10.78
N LEU A 96 1.20 -12.02 9.85
CA LEU A 96 1.65 -10.67 10.17
C LEU A 96 0.63 -9.92 11.03
N PHE A 97 -0.66 -9.97 10.69
CA PHE A 97 -1.70 -9.32 11.46
C PHE A 97 -1.91 -9.96 12.83
N GLU A 98 -1.82 -11.30 12.93
CA GLU A 98 -1.87 -12.00 14.22
C GLU A 98 -0.72 -11.59 15.14
N MET A 99 0.51 -11.56 14.61
CA MET A 99 1.69 -11.13 15.37
C MET A 99 1.58 -9.67 15.81
N ALA A 100 1.10 -8.78 14.91
CA ALA A 100 0.85 -7.39 15.25
C ALA A 100 -0.18 -7.26 16.37
N SER A 101 -1.25 -8.06 16.32
CA SER A 101 -2.33 -8.02 17.30
C SER A 101 -1.91 -8.56 18.67
N LYS A 102 -1.00 -9.54 18.71
CA LYS A 102 -0.35 -9.99 19.95
C LYS A 102 0.61 -8.94 20.52
N LYS A 103 1.29 -8.18 19.67
CA LYS A 103 2.25 -7.16 20.10
C LYS A 103 1.58 -5.87 20.58
N TYR A 104 0.51 -5.43 19.93
CA TYR A 104 -0.15 -4.15 20.18
C TYR A 104 -1.55 -4.31 20.77
N THR A 105 -1.81 -5.43 21.45
CA THR A 105 -3.14 -5.92 21.89
C THR A 105 -4.12 -4.84 22.34
N GLN A 106 -3.74 -3.96 23.26
CA GLN A 106 -4.63 -2.95 23.84
C GLN A 106 -4.61 -1.58 23.13
N HIS A 107 -3.76 -1.41 22.12
CA HIS A 107 -3.69 -0.16 21.36
C HIS A 107 -4.87 -0.05 20.40
N ARG A 108 -5.25 1.19 20.09
CA ARG A 108 -6.25 1.51 19.06
C ARG A 108 -5.79 0.96 17.70
N CYS A 109 -6.69 0.29 17.00
CA CYS A 109 -6.43 -0.33 15.70
C CYS A 109 -7.33 0.28 14.63
N LEU A 110 -8.64 0.01 14.66
CA LEU A 110 -9.58 0.43 13.61
C LEU A 110 -10.60 1.41 14.21
N GLY A 111 -10.72 2.59 13.62
CA GLY A 111 -11.58 3.67 14.09
C GLY A 111 -12.61 4.08 13.05
N THR A 112 -13.89 4.10 13.42
CA THR A 112 -14.99 4.54 12.54
C THR A 112 -15.75 5.70 13.18
N ARG A 113 -16.12 6.71 12.39
CA ARG A 113 -16.97 7.82 12.85
C ARG A 113 -18.40 7.32 13.10
N LYS A 114 -18.97 7.65 14.27
CA LYS A 114 -20.40 7.40 14.51
C LYS A 114 -21.26 8.33 13.64
N LEU A 115 -22.16 7.79 12.82
CA LEU A 115 -23.16 8.59 12.13
C LEU A 115 -24.19 9.12 13.15
N ILE A 116 -24.34 10.44 13.26
CA ILE A 116 -25.35 11.09 14.12
C ILE A 116 -26.64 11.32 13.34
N SER A 117 -26.53 11.88 12.14
CA SER A 117 -27.67 12.11 11.24
C SER A 117 -27.19 12.24 9.80
N SER A 118 -28.04 11.85 8.85
CA SER A 118 -27.88 12.14 7.41
C SER A 118 -29.06 13.00 6.94
N GLU A 119 -28.80 13.96 6.06
CA GLU A 119 -29.82 14.81 5.43
C GLU A 119 -29.54 14.93 3.93
N PHE A 120 -30.60 14.97 3.11
CA PHE A 120 -30.48 15.19 1.67
C PHE A 120 -30.81 16.65 1.37
N ILE A 121 -29.87 17.35 0.74
CA ILE A 121 -30.07 18.72 0.24
C ILE A 121 -30.27 18.66 -1.26
N GLU A 122 -31.36 19.22 -1.75
CA GLU A 122 -31.61 19.37 -3.17
C GLU A 122 -30.93 20.63 -3.70
N ALA A 123 -30.10 20.49 -4.73
CA ALA A 123 -29.52 21.62 -5.44
C ALA A 123 -30.55 22.23 -6.40
N ALA A 124 -30.26 23.44 -6.89
CA ALA A 124 -31.13 24.16 -7.83
C ALA A 124 -31.40 23.39 -9.15
N ASP A 125 -30.58 22.39 -9.48
CA ASP A 125 -30.73 21.51 -10.64
C ASP A 125 -31.44 20.18 -10.33
N GLY A 126 -32.03 20.04 -9.15
CA GLY A 126 -32.77 18.84 -8.71
C GLY A 126 -31.88 17.70 -8.22
N ARG A 127 -30.54 17.83 -8.26
CA ARG A 127 -29.63 16.81 -7.72
C ARG A 127 -29.68 16.80 -6.19
N LYS A 128 -29.88 15.63 -5.60
CA LYS A 128 -29.86 15.42 -4.16
C LYS A 128 -28.44 15.09 -3.70
N PHE A 129 -27.95 15.87 -2.73
CA PHE A 129 -26.65 15.68 -2.10
C PHE A 129 -26.86 15.26 -0.65
N GLU A 130 -26.32 14.11 -0.31
CA GLU A 130 -26.29 13.64 1.07
C GLU A 130 -25.25 14.45 1.88
N LYS A 131 -25.66 14.91 3.06
CA LYS A 131 -24.84 15.55 4.08
C LYS A 131 -24.90 14.75 5.37
N LEU A 132 -23.73 14.52 5.95
CA LEU A 132 -23.52 13.71 7.14
C LEU A 132 -23.10 14.59 8.30
N HIS A 133 -23.78 14.41 9.44
CA HIS A 133 -23.27 14.83 10.74
C HIS A 133 -22.62 13.61 11.40
N LEU A 134 -21.31 13.66 11.54
CA LEU A 134 -20.51 12.58 12.09
C LEU A 134 -20.02 12.96 13.49
N GLY A 135 -20.17 12.05 14.46
CA GLY A 135 -19.72 12.21 15.83
C GLY A 135 -18.24 11.89 16.01
N GLU A 136 -17.85 11.43 17.20
CA GLU A 136 -16.47 11.01 17.48
C GLU A 136 -16.13 9.65 16.84
N TYR A 137 -14.84 9.33 16.75
CA TYR A 137 -14.38 8.01 16.35
C TYR A 137 -14.61 6.97 17.46
N GLN A 138 -15.20 5.84 17.08
CA GLN A 138 -15.30 4.64 17.91
C GLN A 138 -14.22 3.66 17.47
N TRP A 139 -13.50 3.10 18.44
CA TRP A 139 -12.28 2.32 18.19
C TRP A 139 -12.44 0.87 18.57
N ASN A 140 -11.95 -0.01 17.70
CA ASN A 140 -11.53 -1.34 18.09
C ASN A 140 -10.03 -1.30 18.43
N SER A 141 -9.66 -1.94 19.53
CA SER A 141 -8.29 -2.32 19.82
C SER A 141 -7.78 -3.37 18.81
N TYR A 142 -6.47 -3.58 18.77
CA TYR A 142 -5.88 -4.66 17.97
C TYR A 142 -6.44 -6.04 18.36
N ALA A 143 -6.64 -6.29 19.65
CA ALA A 143 -7.25 -7.51 20.14
C ALA A 143 -8.68 -7.71 19.61
N GLU A 144 -9.49 -6.65 19.67
CA GLU A 144 -10.87 -6.68 19.18
C GLU A 144 -10.92 -6.86 17.67
N ALA A 145 -10.12 -6.11 16.90
CA ALA A 145 -10.06 -6.24 15.45
C ALA A 145 -9.63 -7.67 15.02
N PHE A 146 -8.65 -8.25 15.71
CA PHE A 146 -8.23 -9.63 15.47
C PHE A 146 -9.30 -10.65 15.85
N LYS A 147 -9.98 -10.46 16.98
CA LYS A 147 -11.10 -11.31 17.40
C LYS A 147 -12.24 -11.28 16.37
N ARG A 148 -12.59 -10.08 15.88
CA ARG A 148 -13.58 -9.90 14.80
C ARG A 148 -13.17 -10.65 13.54
N ALA A 149 -11.91 -10.54 13.12
CA ALA A 149 -11.40 -11.29 11.97
C ALA A 149 -11.46 -12.82 12.18
N CYS A 150 -11.19 -13.31 13.39
CA CYS A 150 -11.31 -14.75 13.73
C CYS A 150 -12.76 -15.24 13.74
N ASN A 151 -13.67 -14.43 14.27
CA ASN A 151 -15.10 -14.72 14.25
C ASN A 151 -15.62 -14.74 12.81
N PHE A 152 -15.29 -13.72 12.02
CA PHE A 152 -15.66 -13.67 10.61
C PHE A 152 -15.11 -14.88 9.84
N ALA A 153 -13.83 -15.21 10.01
CA ALA A 153 -13.20 -16.39 9.43
C ALA A 153 -13.96 -17.69 9.74
N SER A 154 -14.33 -17.88 11.00
CA SER A 154 -15.09 -19.07 11.44
C SER A 154 -16.51 -19.08 10.87
N GLY A 155 -17.13 -17.90 10.76
CA GLY A 155 -18.44 -17.72 10.13
C GLY A 155 -18.43 -18.13 8.66
N LEU A 156 -17.40 -17.75 7.89
CA LEU A 156 -17.23 -18.17 6.50
C LEU A 156 -17.17 -19.71 6.37
N ILE A 157 -16.43 -20.39 7.24
CA ILE A 157 -16.37 -21.86 7.24
C ILE A 157 -17.75 -22.45 7.52
N LYS A 158 -18.49 -21.89 8.47
CA LYS A 158 -19.83 -22.36 8.83
C LYS A 158 -20.85 -22.13 7.71
N MET A 159 -20.67 -21.08 6.89
CA MET A 159 -21.44 -20.85 5.67
C MET A 159 -21.10 -21.85 4.53
N GLY A 160 -20.05 -22.66 4.68
CA GLY A 160 -19.69 -23.72 3.74
C GLY A 160 -18.47 -23.44 2.87
N HIS A 161 -17.69 -22.38 3.15
CA HIS A 161 -16.49 -22.05 2.38
C HIS A 161 -15.42 -23.16 2.42
N GLN A 162 -14.95 -23.54 1.24
CA GLN A 162 -13.84 -24.49 1.05
C GLN A 162 -12.55 -23.75 0.67
N LEU A 163 -11.39 -24.42 0.73
CA LEU A 163 -10.09 -23.82 0.42
C LEU A 163 -10.04 -23.17 -0.98
N ASP A 164 -10.66 -23.79 -1.98
CA ASP A 164 -10.67 -23.26 -3.36
C ASP A 164 -11.73 -22.17 -3.59
N SER A 165 -12.45 -21.76 -2.54
CA SER A 165 -13.47 -20.73 -2.63
C SER A 165 -12.84 -19.34 -2.66
N ARG A 166 -13.40 -18.47 -3.50
CA ARG A 166 -13.02 -17.05 -3.57
C ARG A 166 -14.11 -16.17 -3.00
N ALA A 167 -13.70 -15.14 -2.28
CA ALA A 167 -14.58 -14.10 -1.75
C ALA A 167 -14.23 -12.76 -2.38
N ALA A 168 -15.23 -12.05 -2.92
CA ALA A 168 -15.02 -10.70 -3.41
C ALA A 168 -15.45 -9.67 -2.37
N ILE A 169 -14.73 -8.55 -2.29
CA ILE A 169 -15.15 -7.39 -1.50
C ILE A 169 -15.45 -6.23 -2.45
N PHE A 170 -16.71 -5.80 -2.44
CA PHE A 170 -17.26 -4.70 -3.22
C PHE A 170 -17.87 -3.67 -2.27
N SER A 171 -17.00 -2.89 -1.64
CA SER A 171 -17.38 -1.87 -0.66
C SER A 171 -16.35 -0.73 -0.62
N ASP A 172 -16.80 0.44 -0.17
CA ASP A 172 -15.91 1.56 0.16
C ASP A 172 -14.98 1.21 1.35
N THR A 173 -13.90 1.98 1.49
CA THR A 173 -12.90 1.79 2.53
C THR A 173 -13.48 1.96 3.93
N ARG A 174 -13.34 0.92 4.77
CA ARG A 174 -13.90 0.85 6.12
C ARG A 174 -13.28 -0.28 6.94
N ALA A 175 -13.54 -0.28 8.25
CA ALA A 175 -13.04 -1.29 9.18
C ALA A 175 -13.47 -2.72 8.80
N GLU A 176 -14.74 -2.92 8.44
CA GLU A 176 -15.28 -4.22 8.05
C GLU A 176 -14.57 -4.81 6.83
N TRP A 177 -14.07 -3.96 5.91
CA TRP A 177 -13.33 -4.40 4.73
C TRP A 177 -12.04 -5.13 5.15
N ILE A 178 -11.25 -4.53 6.04
CA ILE A 178 -10.00 -5.12 6.53
C ILE A 178 -10.28 -6.34 7.39
N ILE A 179 -11.32 -6.30 8.24
CA ILE A 179 -11.72 -7.44 9.05
C ILE A 179 -12.10 -8.64 8.17
N ALA A 180 -12.90 -8.40 7.12
CA ALA A 180 -13.24 -9.43 6.14
C ALA A 180 -12.01 -9.99 5.44
N ALA A 181 -11.15 -9.12 4.91
CA ALA A 181 -9.93 -9.55 4.22
C ALA A 181 -9.04 -10.41 5.12
N GLN A 182 -8.82 -9.97 6.37
CA GLN A 182 -8.05 -10.75 7.34
C GLN A 182 -8.74 -12.07 7.70
N GLY A 183 -10.07 -12.09 7.81
CA GLY A 183 -10.83 -13.32 8.02
C GLY A 183 -10.67 -14.32 6.87
N CYS A 184 -10.72 -13.84 5.62
CA CYS A 184 -10.45 -14.64 4.42
C CYS A 184 -9.01 -15.18 4.42
N PHE A 185 -8.02 -14.34 4.69
CA PHE A 185 -6.61 -14.76 4.72
C PHE A 185 -6.36 -15.83 5.79
N ARG A 186 -7.04 -15.77 6.95
CA ARG A 186 -6.93 -16.80 7.99
C ARG A 186 -7.46 -18.17 7.58
N GLN A 187 -8.26 -18.23 6.51
CA GLN A 187 -8.82 -19.46 5.96
C GLN A 187 -8.27 -19.83 4.59
N ASN A 188 -7.16 -19.19 4.19
CA ASN A 188 -6.53 -19.32 2.87
C ASN A 188 -7.53 -19.08 1.72
N LEU A 189 -8.44 -18.13 1.91
CA LEU A 189 -9.38 -17.71 0.85
C LEU A 189 -8.78 -16.53 0.12
N THR A 190 -8.65 -16.65 -1.21
CA THR A 190 -8.23 -15.53 -2.05
C THR A 190 -9.33 -14.47 -2.09
N VAL A 191 -8.93 -13.22 -1.82
CA VAL A 191 -9.81 -12.05 -1.82
C VAL A 191 -9.78 -11.37 -3.18
N VAL A 192 -10.93 -11.25 -3.84
CA VAL A 192 -11.06 -10.48 -5.07
C VAL A 192 -11.49 -9.06 -4.71
N THR A 193 -10.72 -8.05 -5.11
CA THR A 193 -11.07 -6.65 -4.81
C THR A 193 -11.73 -5.98 -6.01
N ILE A 194 -12.82 -5.28 -5.74
CA ILE A 194 -13.60 -4.58 -6.77
C ILE A 194 -13.91 -3.17 -6.25
N TYR A 195 -13.61 -2.16 -7.06
CA TYR A 195 -13.96 -0.77 -6.73
C TYR A 195 -15.46 -0.61 -6.54
N ALA A 196 -15.89 -0.01 -5.43
CA ALA A 196 -17.31 0.31 -5.17
C ALA A 196 -17.95 1.26 -6.22
N SER A 197 -17.11 1.97 -6.98
CA SER A 197 -17.50 2.84 -8.10
C SER A 197 -17.61 2.12 -9.44
N LEU A 198 -17.28 0.83 -9.51
CA LEU A 198 -17.30 0.07 -10.75
C LEU A 198 -18.74 -0.15 -11.24
N GLY A 199 -18.93 -0.12 -12.55
CA GLY A 199 -20.22 -0.40 -13.20
C GLY A 199 -20.59 -1.88 -13.16
N GLU A 200 -21.88 -2.16 -13.39
CA GLU A 200 -22.48 -3.50 -13.32
C GLU A 200 -21.83 -4.53 -14.25
N ASP A 201 -21.54 -4.16 -15.50
CA ASP A 201 -20.92 -5.10 -16.45
C ASP A 201 -19.51 -5.52 -16.01
N ALA A 202 -18.75 -4.58 -15.46
CA ALA A 202 -17.41 -4.83 -14.97
C ALA A 202 -17.43 -5.61 -13.64
N LEU A 203 -18.45 -5.42 -12.80
CA LEU A 203 -18.72 -6.26 -11.64
C LEU A 203 -19.02 -7.71 -12.06
N VAL A 204 -19.94 -7.92 -13.00
CA VAL A 204 -20.30 -9.25 -13.53
C VAL A 204 -19.09 -9.94 -14.13
N HIS A 205 -18.31 -9.24 -14.95
CA HIS A 205 -17.10 -9.77 -15.54
C HIS A 205 -16.11 -10.24 -14.45
N SER A 206 -15.83 -9.38 -13.47
CA SER A 206 -14.85 -9.67 -12.43
C SER A 206 -15.25 -10.87 -11.57
N LEU A 207 -16.52 -10.95 -11.17
CA LEU A 207 -17.03 -12.05 -10.33
C LEU A 207 -17.07 -13.39 -11.07
N ASN A 208 -17.47 -13.39 -12.34
CA ASN A 208 -17.55 -14.62 -13.13
C ASN A 208 -16.15 -15.14 -13.53
N GLU A 209 -15.24 -14.28 -13.97
CA GLU A 209 -13.88 -14.67 -14.36
C GLU A 209 -13.14 -15.30 -13.18
N THR A 210 -13.29 -14.75 -11.98
CA THR A 210 -12.71 -15.31 -10.76
C THR A 210 -13.57 -16.38 -10.08
N GLN A 211 -14.72 -16.75 -10.64
CA GLN A 211 -15.63 -17.75 -10.08
C GLN A 211 -15.91 -17.52 -8.58
N VAL A 212 -16.20 -16.26 -8.22
CA VAL A 212 -16.43 -15.87 -6.83
C VAL A 212 -17.68 -16.54 -6.28
N SER A 213 -17.51 -17.24 -5.16
CA SER A 213 -18.59 -17.93 -4.46
C SER A 213 -19.33 -17.04 -3.47
N THR A 214 -18.69 -15.97 -2.99
CA THR A 214 -19.24 -15.09 -1.94
C THR A 214 -18.87 -13.64 -2.19
N LEU A 215 -19.86 -12.77 -2.14
CA LEU A 215 -19.68 -11.34 -2.29
C LEU A 215 -19.92 -10.64 -0.95
N ILE A 216 -18.96 -9.84 -0.52
CA ILE A 216 -19.05 -8.98 0.65
C ILE A 216 -19.24 -7.55 0.15
N CYS A 217 -20.31 -6.86 0.56
CA CYS A 217 -20.61 -5.52 0.07
C CYS A 217 -21.29 -4.63 1.12
N ASP A 218 -21.27 -3.31 0.92
CA ASP A 218 -22.08 -2.40 1.74
C ASP A 218 -23.55 -2.36 1.27
N SER A 219 -24.44 -1.80 2.10
CA SER A 219 -25.88 -1.76 1.82
C SER A 219 -26.20 -1.03 0.52
N LYS A 220 -25.39 -0.03 0.15
CA LYS A 220 -25.55 0.71 -1.11
C LYS A 220 -25.22 -0.16 -2.31
N GLN A 221 -24.13 -0.92 -2.27
CA GLN A 221 -23.77 -1.86 -3.31
C GLN A 221 -24.73 -3.04 -3.42
N LEU A 222 -25.27 -3.51 -2.27
CA LEU A 222 -26.27 -4.58 -2.24
C LEU A 222 -27.50 -4.27 -3.13
N LYS A 223 -27.96 -3.02 -3.12
CA LYS A 223 -29.11 -2.54 -3.93
C LYS A 223 -28.90 -2.70 -5.45
N LYS A 224 -27.66 -2.83 -5.93
CA LYS A 224 -27.34 -3.05 -7.35
C LYS A 224 -27.40 -4.52 -7.76
N LEU A 225 -27.29 -5.44 -6.81
CA LEU A 225 -27.19 -6.87 -7.12
C LEU A 225 -28.41 -7.46 -7.81
N PRO A 226 -29.67 -7.09 -7.48
CA PRO A 226 -30.82 -7.69 -8.15
C PRO A 226 -30.83 -7.48 -9.67
N ALA A 227 -30.30 -6.36 -10.17
CA ALA A 227 -30.21 -6.08 -11.61
C ALA A 227 -29.25 -7.02 -12.36
N VAL A 228 -28.29 -7.63 -11.65
CA VAL A 228 -27.24 -8.46 -12.23
C VAL A 228 -27.22 -9.90 -11.72
N SER A 229 -28.02 -10.25 -10.71
CA SER A 229 -27.90 -11.53 -9.99
C SER A 229 -28.04 -12.74 -10.92
N SER A 230 -28.91 -12.67 -11.93
CA SER A 230 -29.10 -13.73 -12.93
C SER A 230 -27.86 -13.99 -13.80
N LYS A 231 -26.92 -13.05 -13.87
CA LYS A 231 -25.65 -13.16 -14.61
C LYS A 231 -24.49 -13.66 -13.73
N LEU A 232 -24.69 -13.87 -12.44
CA LEU A 232 -23.64 -14.23 -11.48
C LEU A 232 -23.64 -15.74 -11.20
N HIS A 233 -23.04 -16.52 -12.10
CA HIS A 233 -23.22 -17.98 -12.16
C HIS A 233 -22.57 -18.77 -11.01
N SER A 234 -21.52 -18.21 -10.41
CA SER A 234 -20.75 -18.86 -9.34
C SER A 234 -21.11 -18.38 -7.94
N LEU A 235 -21.84 -17.26 -7.84
CA LEU A 235 -22.18 -16.63 -6.58
C LEU A 235 -23.23 -17.45 -5.82
N LYS A 236 -22.92 -17.78 -4.56
CA LYS A 236 -23.81 -18.57 -3.68
C LYS A 236 -24.22 -17.79 -2.44
N HIS A 237 -23.32 -16.93 -1.95
CA HIS A 237 -23.53 -16.19 -0.72
C HIS A 237 -23.32 -14.69 -0.93
N VAL A 238 -24.12 -13.90 -0.21
CA VAL A 238 -23.93 -12.45 -0.09
C VAL A 238 -23.82 -12.09 1.38
N ILE A 239 -22.78 -11.36 1.74
CA ILE A 239 -22.56 -10.84 3.09
C ILE A 239 -22.63 -9.32 3.00
N TYR A 240 -23.66 -8.72 3.58
CA TYR A 240 -23.82 -7.26 3.52
C TYR A 240 -23.45 -6.59 4.84
N ILE A 241 -22.77 -5.45 4.76
CA ILE A 241 -22.41 -4.62 5.91
C ILE A 241 -23.59 -3.70 6.24
N GLU A 242 -24.08 -3.77 7.47
CA GLU A 242 -25.32 -3.11 7.92
C GLU A 242 -25.13 -1.62 8.25
N ASP A 243 -24.72 -0.84 7.26
CA ASP A 243 -24.50 0.61 7.41
C ASP A 243 -25.73 1.47 7.14
N GLU A 244 -26.71 0.94 6.41
CA GLU A 244 -28.00 1.55 6.17
C GLU A 244 -29.11 0.49 6.30
N PRO A 245 -30.37 0.90 6.51
CA PRO A 245 -31.50 -0.01 6.38
C PRO A 245 -31.53 -0.65 4.98
N VAL A 246 -31.58 -1.98 4.96
CA VAL A 246 -31.75 -2.76 3.73
C VAL A 246 -33.24 -3.04 3.53
N GLU A 247 -33.74 -2.73 2.34
CA GLU A 247 -35.14 -2.96 1.99
C GLU A 247 -35.43 -4.46 1.87
N ALA A 248 -36.55 -4.90 2.44
CA ALA A 248 -36.98 -6.30 2.38
C ALA A 248 -37.13 -6.78 0.93
N ASP A 249 -37.51 -5.90 0.01
CA ASP A 249 -37.64 -6.23 -1.41
C ASP A 249 -36.29 -6.58 -2.05
N THR A 250 -35.21 -5.86 -1.72
CA THR A 250 -33.86 -6.18 -2.19
C THR A 250 -33.45 -7.60 -1.75
N LEU A 251 -33.70 -7.95 -0.48
CA LEU A 251 -33.41 -9.30 0.01
C LEU A 251 -34.31 -10.36 -0.62
N ASN A 252 -35.58 -10.01 -0.91
CA ASN A 252 -36.52 -10.92 -1.55
C ASN A 252 -36.09 -11.28 -2.98
N GLN A 253 -35.57 -10.32 -3.74
CA GLN A 253 -35.05 -10.55 -5.09
C GLN A 253 -33.77 -11.41 -5.09
N LEU A 254 -33.05 -11.48 -3.97
CA LEU A 254 -31.84 -12.28 -3.78
C LEU A 254 -32.08 -13.62 -3.07
N LYS A 255 -33.32 -14.09 -2.91
CA LYS A 255 -33.66 -15.35 -2.19
C LYS A 255 -32.98 -16.62 -2.71
N HIS A 256 -32.52 -16.62 -3.95
CA HIS A 256 -31.78 -17.74 -4.53
C HIS A 256 -30.33 -17.82 -4.00
N LEU A 257 -29.85 -16.77 -3.32
CA LEU A 257 -28.55 -16.69 -2.65
C LEU A 257 -28.73 -16.76 -1.13
N THR A 258 -27.76 -17.35 -0.45
CA THR A 258 -27.70 -17.27 1.02
C THR A 258 -27.19 -15.89 1.41
N THR A 259 -28.09 -15.03 1.88
CA THR A 259 -27.76 -13.65 2.25
C THR A 259 -27.72 -13.49 3.76
N LEU A 260 -26.58 -13.09 4.31
CA LEU A 260 -26.38 -12.81 5.73
C LEU A 260 -25.79 -11.42 5.93
N SER A 261 -26.04 -10.85 7.09
CA SER A 261 -25.43 -9.59 7.48
C SER A 261 -24.01 -9.84 8.02
N PHE A 262 -23.12 -8.85 7.99
CA PHE A 262 -21.75 -9.00 8.45
C PHE A 262 -21.70 -9.44 9.93
N ASN A 263 -22.50 -8.80 10.78
CA ASN A 263 -22.57 -9.17 12.19
C ASN A 263 -23.14 -10.58 12.39
N ALA A 264 -24.09 -11.02 11.56
CA ALA A 264 -24.62 -12.38 11.63
C ALA A 264 -23.54 -13.42 11.31
N VAL A 265 -22.64 -13.14 10.37
CA VAL A 265 -21.49 -14.01 10.06
C VAL A 265 -20.50 -14.03 11.24
N GLU A 266 -20.21 -12.88 11.87
CA GLU A 266 -19.36 -12.85 13.06
C GLU A 266 -19.96 -13.65 14.23
N GLU A 267 -21.26 -13.50 14.50
CA GLU A 267 -21.94 -14.26 15.58
C GLU A 267 -22.01 -15.77 15.28
N LEU A 268 -22.20 -16.14 14.00
CA LEU A 268 -22.13 -17.53 13.57
C LEU A 268 -20.75 -18.14 13.85
N GLY A 269 -19.68 -17.41 13.56
CA GLY A 269 -18.32 -17.89 13.82
C GLY A 269 -17.92 -17.88 15.29
N LYS A 270 -18.45 -16.95 16.08
CA LYS A 270 -18.25 -16.90 17.53
C LYS A 270 -18.81 -18.11 18.26
N THR A 271 -19.88 -18.71 17.72
CA THR A 271 -20.51 -19.93 18.27
C THR A 271 -19.98 -21.23 17.65
N SER A 272 -19.16 -21.14 16.60
CA SER A 272 -18.64 -22.28 15.86
C SER A 272 -17.17 -22.05 15.50
N HIS A 273 -16.28 -22.28 16.47
CA HIS A 273 -14.84 -22.13 16.26
C HIS A 273 -14.33 -23.07 15.17
N ALA A 274 -13.73 -22.49 14.13
CA ALA A 274 -13.01 -23.23 13.10
C ALA A 274 -11.52 -22.96 13.22
N ASP A 275 -10.71 -24.02 13.11
CA ASP A 275 -9.26 -23.86 13.07
C ASP A 275 -8.85 -23.03 11.85
N ALA A 276 -7.78 -22.25 12.01
CA ALA A 276 -7.25 -21.45 10.92
C ALA A 276 -6.54 -22.35 9.91
N ARG A 277 -6.97 -22.29 8.65
CA ARG A 277 -6.25 -22.89 7.51
C ARG A 277 -5.30 -21.85 6.94
N LEU A 278 -4.13 -21.70 7.56
CA LEU A 278 -3.20 -20.63 7.21
C LEU A 278 -2.57 -20.83 5.81
N PRO A 279 -2.42 -19.75 5.02
CA PRO A 279 -1.79 -19.79 3.71
C PRO A 279 -0.27 -19.96 3.82
N SER A 280 0.36 -20.33 2.70
CA SER A 280 1.78 -20.17 2.44
C SER A 280 2.09 -18.80 1.83
N SER A 281 3.36 -18.40 1.81
CA SER A 281 3.78 -17.14 1.18
C SER A 281 3.55 -17.10 -0.32
N THR A 282 3.47 -18.25 -0.99
CA THR A 282 3.27 -18.37 -2.44
C THR A 282 1.80 -18.38 -2.84
N ASP A 283 0.88 -18.57 -1.88
CA ASP A 283 -0.55 -18.54 -2.17
C ASP A 283 -1.02 -17.13 -2.53
N THR A 284 -2.03 -17.07 -3.40
CA THR A 284 -2.62 -15.79 -3.84
C THR A 284 -3.45 -15.19 -2.70
N ALA A 285 -3.00 -14.06 -2.19
CA ALA A 285 -3.74 -13.32 -1.17
C ALA A 285 -4.92 -12.58 -1.81
N VAL A 286 -4.62 -11.77 -2.83
CA VAL A 286 -5.60 -10.90 -3.46
C VAL A 286 -5.53 -10.97 -4.98
N ILE A 287 -6.70 -10.85 -5.62
CA ILE A 287 -6.82 -10.58 -7.06
C ILE A 287 -7.44 -9.19 -7.16
N MET A 288 -6.66 -8.20 -7.60
CA MET A 288 -7.11 -6.81 -7.69
C MET A 288 -7.52 -6.45 -9.12
N TYR A 289 -8.79 -6.10 -9.32
CA TYR A 289 -9.26 -5.66 -10.63
C TYR A 289 -8.87 -4.20 -10.90
N THR A 290 -8.26 -3.99 -12.07
CA THR A 290 -7.82 -2.66 -12.52
C THR A 290 -8.53 -2.29 -13.82
N SER A 291 -8.95 -1.03 -13.94
CA SER A 291 -9.46 -0.46 -15.18
C SER A 291 -8.29 -0.26 -16.15
N GLY A 292 -7.90 -1.32 -16.85
CA GLY A 292 -6.88 -1.22 -17.91
C GLY A 292 -7.30 -0.27 -19.02
N SER A 293 -6.35 0.18 -19.83
CA SER A 293 -6.57 1.16 -20.92
C SER A 293 -7.37 0.62 -22.13
N THR A 294 -7.71 -0.68 -22.17
CA THR A 294 -8.19 -1.36 -23.39
C THR A 294 -9.44 -2.24 -23.21
N GLY A 295 -10.38 -1.90 -22.32
CA GLY A 295 -11.68 -2.59 -22.22
C GLY A 295 -12.01 -3.15 -20.84
N LEU A 296 -12.39 -4.43 -20.77
CA LEU A 296 -12.77 -5.12 -19.53
C LEU A 296 -11.63 -5.08 -18.49
N PRO A 297 -11.96 -4.93 -17.19
CA PRO A 297 -10.93 -4.82 -16.17
C PRO A 297 -10.17 -6.14 -16.01
N LYS A 298 -8.88 -6.06 -15.66
CA LYS A 298 -8.00 -7.24 -15.53
C LYS A 298 -7.68 -7.49 -14.06
N GLY A 299 -7.74 -8.75 -13.65
CA GLY A 299 -7.38 -9.20 -12.30
C GLY A 299 -5.87 -9.39 -12.14
N VAL A 300 -5.23 -8.58 -11.30
CA VAL A 300 -3.81 -8.73 -10.94
C VAL A 300 -3.70 -9.62 -9.72
N MET A 301 -3.09 -10.80 -9.87
CA MET A 301 -2.79 -11.71 -8.77
C MET A 301 -1.62 -11.20 -7.94
N ILE A 302 -1.80 -11.12 -6.62
CA ILE A 302 -0.76 -10.73 -5.67
C ILE A 302 -0.70 -11.77 -4.56
N THR A 303 0.48 -12.36 -4.37
CA THR A 303 0.70 -13.39 -3.34
C THR A 303 0.82 -12.78 -1.95
N HIS A 304 0.64 -13.60 -0.92
CA HIS A 304 0.91 -13.22 0.46
C HIS A 304 2.35 -12.69 0.63
N GLY A 305 3.33 -13.38 0.04
CA GLY A 305 4.74 -12.98 0.10
C GLY A 305 5.01 -11.65 -0.58
N ASN A 306 4.35 -11.34 -1.71
CA ASN A 306 4.49 -10.03 -2.36
C ASN A 306 4.03 -8.89 -1.45
N MET A 307 2.88 -9.05 -0.79
CA MET A 307 2.36 -8.04 0.14
C MET A 307 3.27 -7.89 1.36
N VAL A 308 3.66 -8.99 1.99
CA VAL A 308 4.52 -9.00 3.18
C VAL A 308 5.89 -8.39 2.90
N ALA A 309 6.51 -8.72 1.76
CA ALA A 309 7.79 -8.13 1.35
C ALA A 309 7.68 -6.63 1.10
N THR A 310 6.57 -6.17 0.50
CA THR A 310 6.28 -4.74 0.32
C THR A 310 6.18 -4.03 1.68
N ILE A 311 5.43 -4.60 2.61
CA ILE A 311 5.27 -4.06 3.98
C ILE A 311 6.63 -4.00 4.68
N ALA A 312 7.42 -5.06 4.60
CA ALA A 312 8.74 -5.13 5.19
C ALA A 312 9.65 -4.04 4.63
N ALA A 313 9.69 -3.88 3.30
CA ALA A 313 10.49 -2.85 2.63
C ALA A 313 10.08 -1.44 3.06
N VAL A 314 8.78 -1.11 3.05
CA VAL A 314 8.28 0.23 3.42
C VAL A 314 8.62 0.58 4.86
N ARG A 315 8.50 -0.37 5.79
CA ARG A 315 8.87 -0.16 7.21
C ARG A 315 10.35 0.18 7.41
N THR A 316 11.23 -0.18 6.47
CA THR A 316 12.65 0.23 6.53
C THR A 316 12.87 1.70 6.14
N ILE A 317 11.93 2.29 5.41
CA ILE A 317 12.03 3.62 4.82
C ILE A 317 11.42 4.67 5.76
N ILE A 318 10.24 4.38 6.33
CA ILE A 318 9.53 5.30 7.22
C ILE A 318 10.13 5.18 8.63
N PRO A 319 10.86 6.20 9.12
CA PRO A 319 11.48 6.14 10.44
C PRO A 319 10.43 6.26 11.54
N ASN A 320 10.64 5.55 12.66
CA ASN A 320 9.88 5.69 13.90
C ASN A 320 8.35 5.50 13.80
N LEU A 321 7.89 4.82 12.75
CA LEU A 321 6.47 4.46 12.61
C LEU A 321 6.01 3.57 13.77
N GLY A 322 4.97 3.98 14.50
CA GLY A 322 4.58 3.26 15.71
C GLY A 322 3.23 3.62 16.31
N THR A 323 3.00 3.19 17.56
CA THR A 323 1.70 3.32 18.26
C THR A 323 1.33 4.76 18.65
N SER A 324 2.26 5.72 18.52
CA SER A 324 1.99 7.14 18.66
C SER A 324 1.37 7.77 17.41
N ASP A 325 1.39 7.07 16.29
CA ASP A 325 0.86 7.56 15.02
C ASP A 325 -0.62 7.24 14.85
N VAL A 326 -1.28 8.10 14.08
CA VAL A 326 -2.66 7.91 13.63
C VAL A 326 -2.73 8.16 12.13
N TYR A 327 -3.22 7.18 11.40
CA TYR A 327 -3.36 7.20 9.95
C TYR A 327 -4.80 7.48 9.56
N LEU A 328 -5.02 8.37 8.59
CA LEU A 328 -6.34 8.57 7.97
C LEU A 328 -6.45 7.69 6.72
N ALA A 329 -7.29 6.66 6.78
CA ALA A 329 -7.62 5.81 5.65
C ALA A 329 -8.80 6.40 4.87
N TYR A 330 -8.54 6.85 3.64
CA TYR A 330 -9.56 7.55 2.83
C TYR A 330 -9.47 7.27 1.32
N LEU A 331 -8.40 6.63 0.83
CA LEU A 331 -8.37 6.12 -0.54
C LEU A 331 -9.03 4.74 -0.60
N PRO A 332 -9.38 4.24 -1.80
CA PRO A 332 -10.05 2.95 -1.94
C PRO A 332 -9.15 1.75 -1.57
N LEU A 333 -9.59 0.92 -0.62
CA LEU A 333 -8.94 -0.36 -0.23
C LEU A 333 -8.92 -1.39 -1.36
N ALA A 334 -9.80 -1.23 -2.35
CA ALA A 334 -9.76 -2.03 -3.57
C ALA A 334 -8.47 -1.78 -4.39
N HIS A 335 -7.72 -0.70 -4.11
CA HIS A 335 -6.46 -0.38 -4.75
C HIS A 335 -5.26 -0.79 -3.90
N VAL A 336 -4.20 -1.30 -4.54
CA VAL A 336 -2.99 -1.78 -3.87
C VAL A 336 -2.32 -0.72 -3.00
N PHE A 337 -2.41 0.57 -3.36
CA PHE A 337 -1.75 1.63 -2.61
C PHE A 337 -2.33 1.80 -1.20
N GLU A 338 -3.66 1.82 -1.05
CA GLU A 338 -4.28 1.91 0.27
C GLU A 338 -4.12 0.59 1.03
N LEU A 339 -4.33 -0.57 0.37
CA LEU A 339 -4.18 -1.86 1.03
C LEU A 339 -2.75 -2.04 1.59
N ALA A 340 -1.72 -1.69 0.82
CA ALA A 340 -0.34 -1.78 1.28
C ALA A 340 -0.07 -0.80 2.43
N ALA A 341 -0.59 0.43 2.36
CA ALA A 341 -0.43 1.42 3.42
C ALA A 341 -1.11 0.99 4.72
N GLU A 342 -2.38 0.61 4.69
CA GLU A 342 -3.08 0.08 5.87
C GLU A 342 -2.37 -1.14 6.44
N SER A 343 -1.86 -2.03 5.59
CA SER A 343 -1.10 -3.20 6.05
C SER A 343 0.23 -2.83 6.73
N VAL A 344 0.92 -1.79 6.27
CA VAL A 344 2.10 -1.22 6.94
C VAL A 344 1.74 -0.62 8.30
N MET A 345 0.61 0.09 8.38
CA MET A 345 0.09 0.69 9.61
C MET A 345 -0.27 -0.41 10.63
N LEU A 346 -1.01 -1.42 10.21
CA LEU A 346 -1.36 -2.59 11.03
C LEU A 346 -0.11 -3.28 11.57
N ALA A 347 0.89 -3.57 10.73
CA ALA A 347 2.15 -4.18 11.13
C ALA A 347 2.99 -3.30 12.07
N SER A 348 2.71 -2.00 12.16
CA SER A 348 3.50 -1.05 12.95
C SER A 348 2.80 -0.61 14.24
N GLY A 349 1.58 -1.07 14.51
CA GLY A 349 0.83 -0.68 15.72
C GLY A 349 0.09 0.65 15.60
N VAL A 350 -0.03 1.19 14.39
CA VAL A 350 -0.60 2.51 14.11
C VAL A 350 -2.13 2.42 14.13
N ALA A 351 -2.78 3.40 14.75
CA ALA A 351 -4.24 3.50 14.73
C ALA A 351 -4.72 4.01 13.36
N ILE A 352 -5.69 3.33 12.75
CA ILE A 352 -6.28 3.66 11.45
C ILE A 352 -7.68 4.24 11.67
N GLY A 353 -7.87 5.52 11.37
CA GLY A 353 -9.18 6.16 11.35
C GLY A 353 -9.73 6.19 9.93
N TYR A 354 -10.91 5.62 9.72
CA TYR A 354 -11.58 5.61 8.43
C TYR A 354 -12.29 6.93 8.14
N GLY A 355 -12.22 7.35 6.89
CA GLY A 355 -12.88 8.53 6.34
C GLY A 355 -13.00 8.41 4.82
N SER A 356 -13.23 9.53 4.15
CA SER A 356 -13.29 9.57 2.69
C SER A 356 -12.81 10.93 2.18
N ALA A 357 -12.43 11.00 0.90
CA ALA A 357 -12.14 12.29 0.26
C ALA A 357 -13.31 13.30 0.37
N LEU A 358 -14.55 12.81 0.54
CA LEU A 358 -15.76 13.63 0.66
C LEU A 358 -16.12 14.01 2.10
N THR A 359 -15.43 13.44 3.10
CA THR A 359 -15.63 13.73 4.54
C THR A 359 -14.37 14.26 5.22
N MET A 360 -13.24 14.26 4.51
CA MET A 360 -11.90 14.58 5.04
C MET A 360 -11.78 15.91 5.79
N THR A 361 -12.35 17.00 5.26
CA THR A 361 -12.24 18.35 5.83
C THR A 361 -13.61 18.86 6.26
N ASP A 362 -13.66 19.86 7.15
CA ASP A 362 -14.93 20.51 7.57
C ASP A 362 -15.69 21.15 6.38
N ALA A 363 -14.99 21.44 5.28
CA ALA A 363 -15.56 21.99 4.06
C ALA A 363 -15.89 20.92 3.01
N SER A 364 -15.66 19.64 3.31
CA SER A 364 -15.88 18.57 2.34
C SER A 364 -17.36 18.37 2.02
N ASN A 365 -17.64 17.94 0.79
CA ASN A 365 -18.99 17.94 0.24
C ASN A 365 -20.01 17.07 1.00
N LYS A 366 -19.58 16.00 1.68
CA LYS A 366 -20.48 15.17 2.48
C LYS A 366 -20.59 15.62 3.94
N ILE A 367 -19.81 16.59 4.42
CA ILE A 367 -19.93 17.07 5.80
C ILE A 367 -21.07 18.10 5.90
N LYS A 368 -21.94 17.93 6.91
CA LYS A 368 -22.97 18.91 7.26
C LYS A 368 -22.31 20.23 7.65
N LYS A 369 -22.78 21.35 7.08
CA LYS A 369 -22.21 22.68 7.32
C LYS A 369 -22.22 22.99 8.83
N GLY A 370 -21.08 23.48 9.33
CA GLY A 370 -20.89 23.79 10.76
C GLY A 370 -20.46 22.60 11.62
N THR A 371 -20.24 21.41 11.03
CA THR A 371 -19.75 20.22 11.74
C THR A 371 -18.32 19.86 11.28
N LYS A 372 -17.68 18.93 11.99
CA LYS A 372 -16.25 18.60 11.79
C LYS A 372 -16.05 17.42 10.83
N GLY A 373 -15.14 17.59 9.88
CA GLY A 373 -14.62 16.54 9.02
C GLY A 373 -13.59 15.64 9.71
N ASP A 374 -13.11 14.64 8.99
CA ASP A 374 -12.28 13.57 9.55
C ASP A 374 -10.94 14.07 10.09
N VAL A 375 -10.23 14.94 9.36
CA VAL A 375 -8.93 15.49 9.80
C VAL A 375 -9.06 16.29 11.09
N SER A 376 -10.14 17.05 11.25
CA SER A 376 -10.37 17.88 12.43
C SER A 376 -10.65 17.06 13.70
N VAL A 377 -11.28 15.90 13.55
CA VAL A 377 -11.59 15.00 14.68
C VAL A 377 -10.45 14.01 14.94
N LEU A 378 -9.94 13.37 13.89
CA LEU A 378 -8.91 12.33 13.96
C LEU A 378 -7.53 12.88 14.32
N LYS A 379 -7.19 14.07 13.80
CA LYS A 379 -5.85 14.68 13.87
C LYS A 379 -4.74 13.70 13.43
N PRO A 380 -4.78 13.23 12.16
CA PRO A 380 -3.85 12.22 11.68
C PRO A 380 -2.41 12.75 11.69
N THR A 381 -1.47 11.90 12.07
CA THR A 381 -0.02 12.14 11.91
C THR A 381 0.48 11.64 10.56
N LEU A 382 -0.27 10.73 9.91
CA LEU A 382 0.08 10.09 8.66
C LEU A 382 -1.08 10.14 7.67
N MET A 383 -0.75 10.46 6.43
CA MET A 383 -1.64 10.33 5.28
C MET A 383 -0.78 9.93 4.08
N ILE A 384 -1.22 8.94 3.31
CA ILE A 384 -0.74 8.80 1.94
C ILE A 384 -1.57 9.70 1.04
N SER A 385 -1.03 10.11 -0.09
CA SER A 385 -1.77 10.98 -1.01
C SER A 385 -1.37 10.75 -2.45
N VAL A 386 -2.25 11.20 -3.33
CA VAL A 386 -2.04 11.25 -4.78
C VAL A 386 -2.22 12.70 -5.24
N PRO A 387 -1.64 13.12 -6.38
CA PRO A 387 -1.68 14.50 -6.83
C PRO A 387 -3.07 15.14 -6.81
N ALA A 388 -4.08 14.43 -7.31
CA ALA A 388 -5.47 14.91 -7.33
C ALA A 388 -6.06 15.22 -5.94
N ILE A 389 -5.63 14.51 -4.89
CA ILE A 389 -6.06 14.80 -3.52
C ILE A 389 -5.29 16.01 -2.97
N LEU A 390 -4.01 16.14 -3.28
CA LEU A 390 -3.23 17.33 -2.90
C LEU A 390 -3.83 18.59 -3.52
N ASP A 391 -4.28 18.54 -4.78
CA ASP A 391 -5.01 19.62 -5.43
C ASP A 391 -6.31 19.97 -4.67
N ARG A 392 -7.08 18.97 -4.24
CA ARG A 392 -8.31 19.19 -3.46
C ARG A 392 -8.04 19.84 -2.10
N ILE A 393 -6.99 19.40 -1.41
CA ILE A 393 -6.56 19.98 -0.13
C ILE A 393 -6.15 21.44 -0.36
N ARG A 394 -5.33 21.68 -1.39
CA ARG A 394 -4.90 23.03 -1.80
C ARG A 394 -6.11 23.94 -2.01
N ASP A 395 -7.08 23.51 -2.81
CA ASP A 395 -8.27 24.31 -3.13
C ASP A 395 -9.15 24.58 -1.89
N ALA A 396 -9.25 23.61 -0.97
CA ALA A 396 -9.98 23.78 0.28
C ALA A 396 -9.32 24.80 1.22
N VAL A 397 -7.98 24.85 1.24
CA VAL A 397 -7.21 25.86 2.00
C VAL A 397 -7.39 27.24 1.39
N PHE A 398 -7.23 27.40 0.08
CA PHE A 398 -7.37 28.71 -0.58
C PHE A 398 -8.79 29.27 -0.51
N LYS A 399 -9.83 28.43 -0.52
CA LYS A 399 -11.22 28.86 -0.32
C LYS A 399 -11.53 29.36 1.09
N LYS A 400 -10.70 29.03 2.10
CA LYS A 400 -10.82 29.58 3.47
C LYS A 400 -10.02 30.87 3.67
N GLY A 401 -9.16 31.24 2.71
CA GLY A 401 -8.29 32.42 2.75
C GLY A 401 -8.84 33.65 2.01
N CYS A 402 -9.99 33.52 1.36
CA CYS A 402 -10.82 34.61 0.82
C CYS A 402 -12.17 34.58 1.55
#